data_AF-A0A9P6IRH1-F1
#
_entry.id   AF-A0A9P6IRH1-F1
#
_cell.length_a   1.000
_cell.length_b   1.000
_cell.length_c   1.000
_cell.angle_alpha   90.00
_cell.angle_beta   90.00
_cell.angle_gamma   90.00
#
_symmetry.space_group_name_H-M   'P 1'
#
loop_
_entity.id
_entity.type
_entity.pdbx_description
1 polymer ?
#
loop_
_entity_poly.entity_id
_entity_poly.type
_entity_poly.pdbx_seq_one_letter_code
_entity_poly.pdbx_strand_id
1 'polypeptide(L)'
;MPVMDGNIATKKIREFEHGMVKQHGLFTPETSSGSILEDSVASRESAEAGQERMKRGYQPTTIFALTGLAGEEDIRLAFDCRVDGYLTKPVSLVSGSVTFKLLS
;
A
#
# COMPACT_ATOMS: atom_id res chain seq x y z
N MET A 1 10.79 -9.66 13.66
CA MET A 1 11.73 -8.54 13.49
C MET A 1 12.32 -8.22 14.86
N PRO A 2 13.63 -8.03 15.02
CA PRO A 2 14.28 -7.99 16.34
C PRO A 2 14.19 -6.64 17.07
N VAL A 3 13.97 -5.53 16.37
CA VAL A 3 13.97 -4.17 16.96
C VAL A 3 12.55 -3.58 17.09
N MET A 4 11.70 -3.82 16.10
CA MET A 4 10.32 -3.32 16.05
C MET A 4 9.43 -4.43 15.50
N ASP A 5 8.18 -4.51 15.93
CA ASP A 5 7.18 -5.40 15.31
C ASP A 5 6.84 -4.91 13.89
N GLY A 6 6.68 -5.84 12.94
CA GLY A 6 6.27 -5.53 11.57
C GLY A 6 4.89 -4.87 11.49
N ASN A 7 3.98 -5.21 12.40
CA ASN A 7 2.66 -4.60 12.51
C ASN A 7 2.76 -3.11 12.88
N ILE A 8 3.60 -2.81 13.88
CA ILE A 8 3.87 -1.42 14.31
C ILE A 8 4.58 -0.65 13.19
N ALA A 9 5.56 -1.28 12.53
CA ALA A 9 6.26 -0.68 11.41
C ALA A 9 5.30 -0.32 10.27
N THR A 10 4.39 -1.23 9.91
CA THR A 10 3.38 -1.02 8.86
C THR A 10 2.47 0.16 9.20
N LYS A 11 1.96 0.24 10.43
CA LYS A 11 1.14 1.37 10.89
C LYS A 11 1.87 2.71 10.73
N LYS A 12 3.12 2.77 11.17
CA LYS A 12 3.96 3.97 11.04
C LYS A 12 4.21 4.37 9.59
N ILE A 13 4.42 3.40 8.70
CA ILE A 13 4.55 3.67 7.26
C ILE A 13 3.26 4.33 6.78
N ARG A 14 2.09 3.72 6.98
CA ARG A 14 0.81 4.26 6.51
C ARG A 14 0.47 5.65 7.08
N GLU A 15 0.78 5.89 8.36
CA GLU A 15 0.65 7.21 8.98
C GLU A 15 1.52 8.26 8.28
N PHE A 16 2.76 7.89 7.96
CA PHE A 16 3.69 8.75 7.25
C PHE A 16 3.22 9.01 5.80
N GLU A 17 2.79 7.98 5.07
CA GLU A 17 2.23 8.10 3.72
C GLU A 17 1.06 9.10 3.69
N HIS A 18 0.15 8.99 4.66
CA HIS A 18 -0.99 9.88 4.78
C HIS A 18 -0.58 11.33 5.13
N GLY A 19 0.47 11.51 5.94
CA GLY A 19 1.06 12.82 6.22
C GLY A 19 1.68 13.48 4.99
N MET A 20 2.38 12.69 4.15
CA MET A 20 3.00 13.18 2.92
C MET A 20 1.98 13.69 1.90
N VAL A 21 0.87 12.96 1.74
CA VAL A 21 -0.25 13.37 0.86
C VAL A 21 -0.80 14.73 1.27
N LYS A 22 -1.00 14.95 2.58
CA LYS A 22 -1.51 16.21 3.14
C LYS A 22 -0.55 17.39 2.99
N GLN A 23 0.76 17.16 3.19
CA GLN A 23 1.75 18.24 3.17
C GLN A 23 2.19 18.65 1.77
N HIS A 24 2.22 17.71 0.81
CA HIS A 24 2.73 17.98 -0.53
C HIS A 24 1.66 18.12 -1.61
N GLY A 25 0.38 18.05 -1.26
CA GLY A 25 -0.74 18.19 -2.22
C GLY A 25 -0.70 17.14 -3.33
N LEU A 26 -0.04 16.00 -3.08
CA LEU A 26 0.09 14.91 -4.02
C LEU A 26 -1.19 14.08 -3.95
N PHE A 27 -2.02 14.18 -4.99
CA PHE A 27 -3.20 13.35 -5.16
C PHE A 27 -2.78 11.87 -5.18
N THR A 28 -3.39 11.07 -4.31
CA THR A 28 -3.45 9.62 -4.49
C THR A 28 -4.48 9.35 -5.59
N PRO A 29 -4.20 8.50 -6.60
CA PRO A 29 -5.29 7.93 -7.36
C PRO A 29 -6.09 7.10 -6.36
N GLU A 30 -7.33 7.51 -6.15
CA GLU A 30 -8.30 6.75 -5.38
C GLU A 30 -8.37 5.34 -5.99
N THR A 31 -7.76 4.35 -5.34
CA THR A 31 -7.99 2.94 -5.68
C THR A 31 -9.41 2.64 -5.24
N SER A 32 -10.33 2.89 -6.17
CA SER A 32 -11.76 2.66 -6.05
C SER A 32 -12.05 1.18 -5.85
N SER A 33 -12.01 0.72 -4.60
CA SER A 33 -12.80 -0.42 -4.15
C SER A 33 -14.09 0.12 -3.54
N GLY A 34 -15.07 0.42 -4.42
CA GLY A 34 -16.49 0.49 -4.09
C GLY A 34 -17.04 1.82 -3.55
N SER A 35 -17.43 2.72 -4.46
CA SER A 35 -18.80 3.27 -4.51
C SER A 35 -18.96 4.16 -5.75
N ILE A 36 -19.94 3.82 -6.58
CA ILE A 36 -20.45 4.68 -7.64
C ILE A 36 -21.25 5.79 -6.95
N LEU A 37 -20.93 7.05 -7.24
CA LEU A 37 -21.86 8.13 -7.61
C LEU A 37 -21.06 9.43 -7.89
N GLU A 38 -21.38 10.05 -9.02
CA GLU A 38 -20.89 11.31 -9.62
C GLU A 38 -21.20 12.51 -8.68
N ASP A 39 -20.75 13.76 -8.82
CA ASP A 39 -20.18 14.59 -9.88
C ASP A 39 -19.67 15.87 -9.17
N SER A 40 -18.69 16.58 -9.74
CA SER A 40 -18.63 18.06 -9.79
C SER A 40 -17.21 18.60 -10.05
N VAL A 41 -16.97 18.84 -11.35
CA VAL A 41 -16.39 20.06 -11.93
C VAL A 41 -15.16 20.73 -11.29
N ALA A 42 -14.02 20.61 -11.96
CA ALA A 42 -12.96 21.62 -11.93
C ALA A 42 -12.44 21.91 -13.35
N SER A 43 -12.98 23.01 -13.90
CA SER A 43 -12.34 24.01 -14.78
C SER A 43 -11.24 23.58 -15.76
N ARG A 44 -11.58 23.69 -17.05
CA ARG A 44 -10.65 23.89 -18.18
C ARG A 44 -10.28 25.38 -18.27
N GLU A 45 -8.99 25.70 -18.34
CA GLU A 45 -8.36 26.81 -19.08
C GLU A 45 -6.84 26.72 -18.82
N SER A 46 -6.01 26.34 -19.79
CA SER A 46 -5.40 27.13 -20.88
C SER A 46 -3.97 27.60 -20.54
N ALA A 47 -3.02 27.10 -21.34
CA ALA A 47 -1.69 27.61 -21.65
C ALA A 47 -0.66 27.83 -20.52
N GLU A 48 0.50 27.16 -20.61
CA GLU A 48 1.80 27.80 -20.94
C GLU A 48 2.95 26.80 -20.79
N ALA A 49 3.81 26.75 -21.80
CA ALA A 49 4.98 25.90 -21.89
C ALA A 49 6.09 26.42 -20.97
N GLY A 50 6.40 25.69 -19.89
CA GLY A 50 7.57 26.00 -19.07
C GLY A 50 7.51 25.53 -17.62
N GLN A 51 7.58 24.21 -17.37
CA GLN A 51 8.21 23.54 -16.20
C GLN A 51 7.73 22.07 -16.13
N GLU A 52 8.46 21.16 -16.78
CA GLU A 52 8.27 19.72 -16.61
C GLU A 52 8.89 19.22 -15.29
N ARG A 53 8.43 19.74 -14.15
CA ARG A 53 8.64 19.05 -12.86
C ARG A 53 7.42 18.18 -12.62
N MET A 54 7.40 17.04 -13.32
CA MET A 54 6.44 15.94 -13.20
C MET A 54 5.73 15.93 -11.84
N LYS A 55 4.44 16.28 -11.83
CA LYS A 55 3.51 16.00 -10.72
C LYS A 55 3.28 14.48 -10.67
N ARG A 56 4.29 13.69 -10.29
CA ARG A 56 4.10 12.27 -9.98
C ARG A 56 3.31 12.20 -8.68
N GLY A 57 2.01 11.91 -8.79
CA GLY A 57 1.17 11.61 -7.63
C GLY A 57 1.81 10.55 -6.75
N TYR A 58 1.67 10.70 -5.43
CA TYR A 58 2.25 9.76 -4.49
C TYR A 58 1.50 8.42 -4.59
N GLN A 59 2.21 7.34 -4.87
CA GLN A 59 1.66 5.99 -4.83
C GLN A 59 2.01 5.35 -3.49
N PRO A 60 1.02 4.90 -2.71
CA PRO A 60 1.29 4.11 -1.49
C PRO A 60 2.14 2.89 -1.82
N THR A 61 3.08 2.55 -0.94
CA THR A 61 3.87 1.34 -1.10
C THR A 61 3.01 0.11 -0.87
N THR A 62 3.23 -0.93 -1.68
CA THR A 62 2.62 -2.25 -1.43
C THR A 62 3.40 -2.96 -0.31
N ILE A 63 2.69 -3.53 0.66
CA ILE A 63 3.24 -4.19 1.85
C ILE A 63 2.62 -5.57 1.98
N PHE A 64 3.45 -6.62 2.02
CA PHE A 64 3.02 -7.98 2.31
C PHE A 64 3.56 -8.45 3.65
N ALA A 65 2.68 -8.97 4.52
CA ALA A 65 3.08 -9.59 5.79
C ALA A 65 3.68 -10.98 5.56
N LEU A 66 4.72 -11.35 6.31
CA LEU A 66 5.26 -12.71 6.33
C LEU A 66 4.91 -13.42 7.63
N THR A 67 3.85 -14.23 7.62
CA THR A 67 3.32 -14.96 8.80
C THR A 67 4.03 -16.30 9.00
N GLY A 68 4.11 -16.76 10.25
CA GLY A 68 4.75 -18.04 10.58
C GLY A 68 3.81 -19.21 10.35
N LEU A 69 2.59 -19.11 10.89
CA LEU A 69 1.48 -20.00 10.65
C LEU A 69 0.37 -19.17 10.00
N ALA A 70 -0.36 -19.71 9.03
CA ALA A 70 -1.46 -19.02 8.37
C ALA A 70 -2.71 -18.91 9.28
N GLY A 71 -2.50 -18.67 10.58
CA GLY A 71 -3.56 -18.58 11.56
C GLY A 71 -4.48 -17.40 11.23
N GLU A 72 -5.78 -17.59 11.42
CA GLU A 72 -6.76 -16.57 11.09
C GLU A 72 -6.58 -15.29 11.93
N GLU A 73 -6.10 -15.43 13.17
CA GLU A 73 -5.74 -14.32 14.04
C GLU A 73 -4.56 -13.49 13.49
N ASP A 74 -3.50 -14.14 13.00
CA ASP A 74 -2.33 -13.48 12.43
C ASP A 74 -2.70 -12.72 11.14
N ILE A 75 -3.58 -13.32 10.34
CA ILE A 75 -4.09 -12.71 9.11
C ILE A 75 -4.92 -11.46 9.42
N ARG A 76 -5.86 -11.56 10.38
CA ARG A 76 -6.69 -10.42 10.81
C ARG A 76 -5.83 -9.29 11.34
N LEU A 77 -4.86 -9.60 12.21
CA LEU A 77 -3.95 -8.61 12.78
C LEU A 77 -3.13 -7.89 11.69
N ALA A 78 -2.67 -8.63 10.68
CA ALA A 78 -1.92 -8.05 9.57
C ALA A 78 -2.80 -7.09 8.74
N PHE A 79 -4.04 -7.47 8.41
CA PHE A 79 -4.98 -6.61 7.68
C PHE A 79 -5.42 -5.39 8.48
N ASP A 80 -5.59 -5.51 9.81
CA ASP A 80 -5.86 -4.37 10.69
C ASP A 80 -4.71 -3.33 10.66
N CYS A 81 -3.49 -3.76 10.31
CA CYS A 81 -2.34 -2.89 10.10
C CYS A 81 -2.26 -2.31 8.67
N ARG A 82 -3.22 -2.63 7.79
CA ARG A 82 -3.28 -2.20 6.38
C ARG A 82 -2.13 -2.72 5.51
N VAL A 83 -1.80 -4.00 5.64
CA VAL A 83 -1.04 -4.72 4.60
C VAL A 83 -1.93 -5.02 3.40
N ASP A 84 -1.33 -5.15 2.23
CA ASP A 84 -2.02 -5.47 0.98
C ASP A 84 -2.22 -6.98 0.79
N GLY A 85 -1.44 -7.78 1.52
CA GLY A 85 -1.59 -9.21 1.58
C GLY A 85 -0.67 -9.84 2.61
N TYR A 86 -0.71 -11.16 2.71
CA TYR A 86 0.16 -11.93 3.58
C TYR A 86 0.69 -13.16 2.85
N LEU A 87 1.82 -13.65 3.31
CA LEU A 87 2.51 -14.82 2.82
C LEU A 87 2.93 -15.66 4.01
N THR A 88 2.88 -16.97 3.87
CA THR A 88 3.26 -17.89 4.93
C THR A 88 4.72 -18.30 4.77
N LYS A 89 5.43 -18.44 5.88
CA LYS A 89 6.79 -18.97 5.91
C LYS A 89 6.74 -20.50 5.89
N PRO A 90 7.72 -21.18 5.28
CA PRO A 90 8.86 -20.61 4.56
C PRO A 90 8.49 -20.10 3.15
N VAL A 91 9.12 -19.01 2.73
CA VAL A 91 8.94 -18.46 1.38
C VAL A 91 9.94 -19.13 0.44
N SER A 92 9.48 -19.74 -0.66
CA SER A 92 10.37 -20.32 -1.66
C SER A 92 10.56 -19.39 -2.86
N LEU A 93 11.81 -19.05 -3.16
CA LEU A 93 12.19 -18.23 -4.30
C LEU A 93 12.62 -19.16 -5.42
N VAL A 94 11.71 -19.52 -6.32
CA VAL A 94 12.05 -20.29 -7.52
C VAL A 94 12.12 -19.33 -8.69
N SER A 95 13.33 -19.05 -9.18
CA SER A 95 13.61 -18.43 -10.48
C SER A 95 12.63 -17.32 -10.92
N GLY A 96 12.61 -16.19 -10.21
CA GLY A 96 11.81 -15.01 -10.56
C GLY A 96 10.32 -15.07 -10.25
N SER A 97 9.81 -16.16 -9.65
CA SER A 97 8.43 -16.29 -9.19
C SER A 97 8.38 -16.84 -7.77
N VAL A 98 7.75 -16.11 -6.86
CA VAL A 98 7.58 -16.57 -5.48
C VAL A 98 6.46 -17.62 -5.46
N THR A 99 6.80 -18.87 -5.16
CA THR A 99 5.85 -19.98 -5.11
C THR A 99 5.76 -20.48 -3.67
N PHE A 100 4.56 -20.71 -3.14
CA PHE A 100 4.34 -21.04 -1.72
C PHE A 100 3.86 -22.49 -1.58
N LYS A 101 4.49 -23.24 -0.68
CA LYS A 101 4.11 -24.61 -0.36
C LYS A 101 3.17 -24.58 0.84
N LEU A 102 1.86 -24.81 0.63
CA LEU A 102 0.97 -25.14 1.74
C LEU A 102 1.46 -26.46 2.34
N LEU A 103 1.95 -26.42 3.58
CA LEU A 103 2.10 -27.64 4.39
C LEU A 103 0.68 -28.04 4.81
N SER A 104 0.14 -29.04 4.11
CA SER A 104 -1.04 -29.81 4.52
C SER A 104 -0.68 -30.78 5.64
#